data_AF-A0A1J4RNJ1-F1
#
_entry.id   AF-A0A1J4RNJ1-F1
#
_cell.length_a   1.000
_cell.length_b   1.000
_cell.length_c   1.000
_cell.angle_alpha   90.00
_cell.angle_beta   90.00
_cell.angle_gamma   90.00
#
_symmetry.space_group_name_H-M   'P 1'
#
loop_
_entity.id
_entity.type
_entity.pdbx_description
1 polymer ?
#
loop_
_entity_poly.entity_id
_entity_poly.type
_entity_poly.pdbx_seq_one_letter_code
_entity_poly.pdbx_strand_id
1 'polypeptide(L)'
;MSDGLHIVSLTEYEYEVLKNNSMISQLCKKQLKSRRKNGDEIELSMTMGELEDLIGHVAAEANHTRSKRQAEDLGGICDYLEACSFNLRTQP
;
A
#
# COMPACT_ATOMS: atom_id res chain seq x y z
N MET A 1 -21.77 0.80 -3.98
CA MET A 1 -21.16 1.82 -3.12
C MET A 1 -20.30 2.68 -4.02
N SER A 2 -20.37 4.00 -3.90
CA SER A 2 -19.59 4.92 -4.72
C SER A 2 -18.12 4.58 -4.55
N ASP A 3 -17.41 4.33 -5.65
CA ASP A 3 -15.98 4.02 -5.67
C ASP A 3 -15.19 5.32 -5.42
N GLY A 4 -15.39 5.87 -4.22
CA GLY A 4 -14.77 7.10 -3.77
C GLY A 4 -13.27 6.91 -3.62
N LEU A 5 -12.52 8.01 -3.77
CA LEU A 5 -11.11 7.99 -3.43
C LEU A 5 -10.97 8.06 -1.90
N HIS A 6 -10.22 7.11 -1.36
CA HIS A 6 -9.81 7.05 0.03
C HIS A 6 -8.35 7.45 0.16
N ILE A 7 -8.00 8.05 1.29
CA ILE A 7 -6.63 8.40 1.61
C ILE A 7 -6.02 7.30 2.47
N VAL A 8 -4.91 6.75 2.02
CA VAL A 8 -4.06 5.84 2.78
C VAL A 8 -2.74 6.54 3.05
N SER A 9 -2.45 6.79 4.32
CA SER A 9 -1.17 7.36 4.75
C SER A 9 -0.12 6.26 4.88
N LEU A 10 1.10 6.52 4.43
CA LEU A 10 2.28 5.70 4.66
C LEU A 10 3.39 6.60 5.21
N THR A 11 4.31 6.04 5.98
CA THR A 11 5.58 6.72 6.23
C THR A 11 6.40 6.85 4.93
N GLU A 12 7.33 7.80 4.90
CA GLU A 12 8.26 7.94 3.77
C GLU A 12 9.08 6.66 3.54
N TYR A 13 9.42 5.92 4.60
CA TYR A 13 10.11 4.64 4.51
C TYR A 13 9.25 3.57 3.82
N GLU A 14 8.02 3.35 4.28
CA GLU A 14 7.12 2.34 3.72
C GLU A 14 6.80 2.62 2.26
N TYR A 15 6.57 3.89 1.92
CA TYR A 15 6.37 4.29 0.53
C TYR A 15 7.60 3.96 -0.34
N GLU A 16 8.81 4.21 0.15
CA GLU A 16 10.03 3.86 -0.59
C GLU A 16 10.26 2.35 -0.69
N VAL A 17 9.87 1.55 0.32
CA VAL A 17 9.89 0.09 0.21
C VAL A 17 8.98 -0.37 -0.95
N LEU A 18 7.75 0.13 -1.01
CA LEU A 18 6.80 -0.21 -2.07
C LEU A 18 7.27 0.27 -3.45
N LYS A 19 7.77 1.50 -3.54
CA LYS A 19 8.26 2.10 -4.77
C LYS A 19 9.51 1.42 -5.31
N ASN A 20 10.39 0.90 -4.45
CA ASN A 20 11.63 0.25 -4.86
C ASN A 20 11.47 -1.25 -5.10
N ASN A 21 10.35 -1.86 -4.70
CA ASN A 21 10.00 -3.20 -5.17
C ASN A 21 9.58 -3.14 -6.66
N SER A 22 10.27 -3.88 -7.52
CA SER A 22 10.07 -3.81 -8.97
C SER A 22 8.69 -4.29 -9.42
N MET A 23 8.12 -5.29 -8.76
CA MET A 23 6.82 -5.84 -9.14
C MET A 23 5.70 -4.89 -8.73
N ILE A 24 5.73 -4.43 -7.47
CA ILE A 24 4.75 -3.49 -6.93
C ILE A 24 4.79 -2.17 -7.71
N SER A 25 5.98 -1.63 -7.98
CA SER A 25 6.11 -0.37 -8.72
C SER A 25 5.62 -0.44 -10.16
N GLN A 26 5.65 -1.62 -10.78
CA GLN A 26 5.12 -1.84 -12.12
C GLN A 26 3.60 -2.02 -12.12
N LEU A 27 3.07 -2.86 -11.24
CA LEU A 27 1.65 -3.21 -11.20
C LEU A 27 0.80 -2.12 -10.53
N CYS A 28 1.29 -1.52 -9.45
CA CYS A 28 0.61 -0.50 -8.67
C CYS A 28 1.05 0.93 -9.04
N LYS A 29 1.57 1.12 -10.26
CA LYS A 29 2.16 2.39 -10.71
C LYS A 29 1.19 3.56 -10.61
N LYS A 30 -0.10 3.34 -10.87
CA LYS A 30 -1.13 4.38 -10.83
C LYS A 30 -1.35 4.86 -9.38
N GLN A 31 -1.47 3.92 -8.46
CA GLN A 31 -1.66 4.14 -7.03
C GLN A 31 -0.44 4.87 -6.45
N LEU A 32 0.78 4.39 -6.73
CA LEU A 32 2.00 5.04 -6.23
C LEU A 32 2.26 6.43 -6.81
N LYS A 33 1.64 6.77 -7.95
CA LYS A 33 1.70 8.10 -8.58
C LYS A 33 0.69 9.10 -8.00
N SER A 34 -0.35 8.65 -7.31
CA SER A 34 -1.30 9.55 -6.64
C SER A 34 -0.73 10.18 -5.37
N ARG A 35 0.53 9.87 -5.05
CA ARG A 35 1.21 10.33 -3.85
C ARG A 35 1.15 11.84 -3.68
N ARG A 36 0.86 12.24 -2.44
CA ARG A 36 1.01 13.61 -1.95
C ARG A 36 1.79 13.55 -0.64
N LYS A 37 2.76 14.45 -0.49
CA LYS A 37 3.45 14.59 0.80
C LYS A 37 2.58 15.42 1.75
N ASN A 38 2.37 14.92 2.97
CA ASN A 38 1.67 15.61 4.04
C ASN A 38 2.50 15.50 5.33
N GLY A 39 3.30 16.53 5.62
CA GLY A 39 4.29 16.47 6.70
C GLY A 39 5.32 15.36 6.45
N ASP A 40 5.42 14.44 7.42
CA ASP A 40 6.32 13.28 7.38
C ASP A 40 5.67 12.02 6.75
N GLU A 41 4.43 12.14 6.30
CA GLU A 41 3.67 11.07 5.66
C GLU A 41 3.55 11.26 4.15
N ILE A 42 3.35 10.14 3.46
CA ILE A 42 2.97 10.04 2.06
C ILE A 42 1.54 9.53 1.99
N GLU A 43 0.64 10.39 1.53
CA GLU A 43 -0.76 10.05 1.30
C GLU A 43 -0.96 9.53 -0.13
N LEU A 44 -1.59 8.37 -0.25
CA LEU A 44 -2.01 7.80 -1.52
C LEU A 44 -3.53 7.90 -1.63
N SER A 45 -4.01 8.55 -2.69
CA SER A 45 -5.44 8.54 -3.04
C SER A 45 -5.75 7.35 -3.94
N MET A 46 -6.65 6.46 -3.50
CA MET A 46 -7.00 5.25 -4.25
C MET A 46 -8.44 4.81 -3.96
N THR A 47 -9.04 4.06 -4.88
CA THR A 47 -10.32 3.39 -4.61
C THR A 47 -10.12 2.18 -3.71
N MET A 48 -11.21 1.62 -3.16
CA MET A 48 -11.12 0.38 -2.38
C MET A 48 -10.57 -0.79 -3.18
N GLY A 49 -10.99 -0.92 -4.45
CA GLY A 49 -10.44 -1.96 -5.33
C GLY A 49 -8.94 -1.78 -5.58
N GLU A 50 -8.48 -0.54 -5.77
CA GLU A 50 -7.06 -0.25 -5.93
C GLU A 50 -6.23 -0.53 -4.66
N LEU A 51 -6.81 -0.34 -3.47
CA LEU A 51 -6.21 -0.72 -2.19
C LEU A 51 -6.10 -2.24 -2.04
N GLU A 52 -7.16 -2.97 -2.39
CA GLU A 52 -7.18 -4.44 -2.36
C GLU A 52 -6.16 -5.06 -3.32
N ASP A 53 -6.04 -4.51 -4.53
CA ASP A 53 -5.02 -4.91 -5.50
C ASP A 53 -3.60 -4.68 -4.94
N LEU A 54 -3.37 -3.52 -4.32
CA LEU A 54 -2.08 -3.22 -3.68
C LEU A 54 -1.76 -4.22 -2.56
N ILE A 55 -2.70 -4.51 -1.67
CA ILE A 55 -2.54 -5.50 -0.60
C ILE A 55 -2.16 -6.87 -1.19
N GLY A 56 -2.89 -7.33 -2.22
CA GLY A 56 -2.62 -8.62 -2.86
C GLY A 56 -1.20 -8.71 -3.43
N HIS A 57 -0.71 -7.63 -4.06
CA HIS A 57 0.65 -7.58 -4.59
C HIS A 57 1.71 -7.51 -3.49
N VAL A 58 1.49 -6.73 -2.43
CA VAL A 58 2.41 -6.66 -1.28
C VAL A 58 2.53 -8.02 -0.59
N ALA A 59 1.40 -8.69 -0.34
CA ALA A 59 1.36 -10.02 0.26
C ALA A 59 2.12 -11.05 -0.59
N ALA A 60 1.92 -11.04 -1.91
CA ALA A 60 2.62 -11.94 -2.82
C ALA A 60 4.14 -11.73 -2.80
N GLU A 61 4.59 -10.48 -2.82
CA GLU A 61 6.02 -10.15 -2.77
C GLU A 61 6.65 -10.48 -1.41
N ALA A 62 5.95 -10.22 -0.30
CA ALA A 62 6.41 -10.59 1.04
C ALA A 62 6.63 -12.11 1.16
N ASN A 63 5.73 -12.92 0.58
CA ASN A 63 5.81 -14.38 0.62
C ASN A 63 6.90 -14.96 -0.30
N HIS A 64 7.23 -14.27 -1.40
CA HIS A 64 8.16 -14.79 -2.41
C HIS A 64 9.58 -14.22 -2.32
N THR A 65 9.78 -13.13 -1.58
CA THR A 65 11.13 -12.56 -1.43
C THR A 65 12.04 -13.51 -0.64
N ARG A 66 13.30 -13.62 -1.10
CA ARG A 66 14.34 -14.41 -0.42
C ARG A 66 15.04 -13.63 0.69
N SER A 67 14.80 -12.33 0.77
CA SER A 67 15.38 -11.46 1.78
C SER A 67 14.47 -11.42 2.99
N LYS A 68 14.94 -11.95 4.13
CA LYS A 68 14.20 -11.91 5.40
C LYS A 68 13.79 -10.48 5.77
N ARG A 69 14.70 -9.52 5.60
CA ARG A 69 14.40 -8.11 5.88
C ARG A 69 13.29 -7.57 4.99
N GLN A 70 13.32 -7.86 3.68
CA GLN A 70 12.23 -7.41 2.80
C GLN A 70 10.91 -8.10 3.13
N ALA A 71 10.93 -9.37 3.51
CA ALA A 71 9.72 -10.09 3.93
C ALA A 71 9.11 -9.43 5.18
N GLU A 72 9.94 -9.04 6.15
CA GLU A 72 9.51 -8.32 7.34
C GLU A 72 8.96 -6.92 7.00
N ASP A 73 9.68 -6.14 6.19
CA ASP A 73 9.25 -4.80 5.77
C ASP A 73 7.90 -4.87 5.01
N LEU A 74 7.80 -5.75 4.01
CA LEU A 74 6.58 -5.90 3.21
C LEU A 74 5.43 -6.52 4.01
N GLY A 75 5.72 -7.46 4.92
CA GLY A 75 4.72 -8.04 5.80
C GLY A 75 4.09 -6.99 6.71
N GLY A 76 4.91 -6.16 7.36
CA GLY A 76 4.41 -5.06 8.20
C GLY A 76 3.56 -4.05 7.42
N ILE A 77 3.98 -3.72 6.19
CA ILE A 77 3.18 -2.85 5.30
C ILE A 77 1.86 -3.52 4.92
N CYS A 78 1.86 -4.83 4.64
CA CYS A 78 0.66 -5.59 4.31
C CYS A 78 -0.37 -5.54 5.44
N ASP A 79 0.05 -5.87 6.66
CA ASP A 79 -0.81 -5.86 7.85
C ASP A 79 -1.43 -4.48 8.08
N TYR A 80 -0.65 -3.42 7.90
CA TYR A 80 -1.13 -2.05 8.01
C TYR A 80 -2.18 -1.70 6.94
N LEU A 81 -1.94 -2.06 5.67
CA LEU A 81 -2.88 -1.80 4.58
C LEU A 81 -4.18 -2.59 4.76
N GLU A 82 -4.12 -3.83 5.24
CA GLU A 82 -5.29 -4.63 5.58
C GLU A 82 -6.13 -3.98 6.69
N ALA A 83 -5.47 -3.47 7.74
CA ALA A 83 -6.14 -2.72 8.80
C ALA A 83 -6.82 -1.45 8.25
N CYS A 84 -6.16 -0.72 7.35
CA CYS A 84 -6.77 0.44 6.67
C CYS A 84 -8.00 0.04 5.86
N SER A 85 -7.90 -1.03 5.05
CA SER A 85 -9.02 -1.54 4.25
C SER A 85 -10.21 -1.94 5.12
N PHE A 86 -9.96 -2.63 6.24
CA PHE A 86 -11.00 -3.00 7.21
C PHE A 86 -11.68 -1.76 7.82
N ASN A 87 -10.90 -0.75 8.23
CA ASN A 87 -11.42 0.48 8.81
C ASN A 87 -12.24 1.30 7.81
N LEU A 88 -11.85 1.32 6.53
CA LEU A 88 -12.59 2.04 5.49
C LEU A 88 -13.94 1.37 5.16
N ARG A 89 -14.01 0.04 5.23
CA ARG A 89 -15.26 -0.72 5.01
C ARG A 89 -16.25 -0.63 6.17
N THR A 90 -15.77 -0.33 7.36
CA THR A 90 -16.58 -0.27 8.60
C THR A 90 -17.00 1.14 8.99
N GLN A 91 -16.58 2.15 8.23
CA GLN A 91 -17.10 3.52 8.36
C GLN A 91 -18.53 3.60 7.79
N PRO A 92 -19.48 4.23 8.53
CA PRO A 92 -20.88 4.37 8.11
C PRO A 92 -21.09 5.30 6.91
#